data_AF-A0A4Q2XK92-F1
#
_entry.id   AF-A0A4Q2XK92-F1
#
_cell.length_a   1.000
_cell.length_b   1.000
_cell.length_c   1.000
_cell.angle_alpha   90.00
_cell.angle_beta   90.00
_cell.angle_gamma   90.00
#
_symmetry.space_group_name_H-M   'P 1'
#
loop_
_entity.id
_entity.type
_entity.pdbx_description
1 polymer ?
#
loop_
_entity_poly.entity_id
_entity_poly.type
_entity_poly.pdbx_seq_one_letter_code
_entity_poly.pdbx_strand_id
1 'polypeptide(L)'
;HDGGMIIADDRVAGAACVFPVTEKEMQDRSTGLRHRAAIGLTERTDAIAVVVSEETGGISICENGVLQRNLTEKQFRERISEIFISGKPTHETESGTQLDRQGPVPPAGDSDLVSD
;
A
#
# COMPACT_ATOMS: atom_id res chain seq x y z
N HIS A 1 3.15 16.04 16.97
CA HIS A 1 4.33 16.67 16.36
C HIS A 1 5.54 16.22 17.16
N ASP A 2 5.53 16.47 18.47
CA ASP A 2 6.31 15.75 19.48
C ASP A 2 5.58 14.48 19.94
N GLY A 3 6.26 13.35 19.85
CA GLY A 3 5.69 12.03 20.06
C GLY A 3 5.06 11.42 18.79
N GLY A 4 4.60 10.18 18.91
CA GLY A 4 4.03 9.41 17.80
C GLY A 4 2.53 9.19 17.88
N MET A 5 1.98 8.58 16.84
CA MET A 5 0.58 8.22 16.71
C MET A 5 0.44 6.69 16.64
N ILE A 6 -0.55 6.15 17.32
CA ILE A 6 -0.87 4.72 17.31
C ILE A 6 -2.17 4.55 16.54
N ILE A 7 -2.15 3.67 15.53
CA ILE A 7 -3.33 3.23 14.79
C ILE A 7 -3.56 1.76 15.16
N ALA A 8 -4.76 1.43 15.61
CA ALA A 8 -5.20 0.07 15.91
C ALA A 8 -6.70 -0.04 15.64
N ASP A 9 -7.16 -1.21 15.18
CA ASP A 9 -8.57 -1.48 14.86
C ASP A 9 -9.18 -0.41 13.94
N ASP A 10 -8.47 -0.05 12.87
CA ASP A 10 -8.83 0.97 11.88
C ASP A 10 -9.13 2.37 12.47
N ARG A 11 -8.58 2.66 13.65
CA ARG A 11 -8.79 3.91 14.39
C ARG A 11 -7.49 4.46 14.96
N VAL A 12 -7.46 5.77 15.17
CA VAL A 12 -6.39 6.41 15.96
C VAL A 12 -6.64 6.07 17.43
N ALA A 13 -5.84 5.15 17.97
CA ALA A 13 -5.92 4.74 19.37
C ALA A 13 -5.28 5.78 20.30
N GLY A 14 -4.30 6.53 19.80
CA GLY A 14 -3.63 7.59 20.54
C GLY A 14 -2.74 8.46 19.68
N ALA A 15 -2.45 9.67 20.17
CA ALA A 15 -1.54 10.63 19.55
C ALA A 15 -0.64 11.27 20.61
N ALA A 16 0.50 11.83 20.18
CA ALA A 16 1.55 12.36 21.05
C ALA A 16 2.10 11.31 22.06
N CYS A 17 2.09 10.03 21.66
CA CYS A 17 2.60 8.94 22.48
C CYS A 17 4.13 8.98 22.55
N VAL A 18 4.67 8.73 23.74
CA VAL A 18 6.11 8.55 23.94
C VAL A 18 6.45 7.08 23.75
N PHE A 19 7.39 6.78 22.85
CA PHE A 19 7.82 5.42 22.55
C PHE A 19 9.22 5.15 23.11
N PRO A 20 9.54 3.88 23.43
CA PRO A 20 10.91 3.50 23.76
C PRO A 20 11.82 3.78 22.57
N VAL A 21 12.99 4.36 22.83
CA VAL A 21 14.05 4.52 21.83
C VAL A 21 15.02 3.35 21.91
N THR A 22 15.57 2.96 20.77
CA THR A 22 16.63 1.95 20.74
C THR A 22 17.93 2.50 21.35
N GLU A 23 18.62 1.62 22.07
CA GLU A 23 19.95 1.89 22.66
C GLU A 23 21.09 1.42 21.75
N LYS A 24 20.77 0.78 20.62
CA LYS A 24 21.78 0.34 19.65
C LYS A 24 22.58 1.53 19.14
N GLU A 25 23.90 1.36 19.09
CA GLU A 25 24.78 2.35 18.45
C GLU A 25 24.44 2.44 16.96
N MET A 26 23.96 3.61 16.56
CA MET A 26 23.65 3.90 15.17
C MET A 26 24.90 4.38 14.46
N GLN A 27 25.34 3.61 13.46
CA GLN A 27 26.47 3.97 12.60
C GLN A 27 26.15 5.24 11.77
N ASP A 28 24.87 5.43 11.42
CA ASP A 28 24.39 6.57 10.65
C ASP A 28 23.96 7.72 11.58
N ARG A 29 24.69 8.84 11.48
CA ARG A 29 24.45 10.06 12.27
C ARG A 29 23.14 10.77 11.92
N SER A 30 22.53 10.49 10.76
CA SER A 30 21.22 11.05 10.37
C SER A 30 20.04 10.43 11.12
N THR A 31 20.31 9.45 12.01
CA THR A 31 19.27 8.75 12.78
C THR A 31 18.77 9.59 13.96
N GLY A 32 17.84 10.50 13.68
CA GLY A 32 17.15 11.31 14.69
C GLY A 32 16.24 10.50 15.63
N LEU A 33 15.69 11.18 16.65
CA LEU A 33 14.88 10.54 17.70
C LEU A 33 13.64 9.80 17.19
N ARG A 34 12.98 10.29 16.13
CA ARG A 34 11.83 9.60 15.52
C ARG A 34 12.20 8.22 14.97
N HIS A 35 13.36 8.13 14.30
CA HIS A 35 13.87 6.86 13.78
C HIS A 35 14.26 5.91 14.93
N ARG A 36 14.91 6.43 15.98
CA ARG A 36 15.28 5.62 17.15
C ARG A 36 14.06 5.11 17.90
N ALA A 37 13.00 5.92 18.01
CA ALA A 37 11.73 5.53 18.60
C ALA A 37 11.03 4.44 17.78
N ALA A 38 11.04 4.54 16.45
CA ALA A 38 10.51 3.50 15.58
C ALA A 38 11.26 2.18 15.74
N ILE A 39 12.59 2.22 15.78
CA ILE A 39 13.40 1.02 16.00
C ILE A 39 13.10 0.45 17.40
N GLY A 40 13.16 1.27 18.44
CA GLY A 40 12.93 0.81 19.82
C GLY A 40 11.53 0.24 20.07
N LEU A 41 10.51 0.80 19.40
CA LEU A 41 9.14 0.29 19.46
C LEU A 41 9.03 -1.08 18.78
N THR A 42 9.55 -1.19 17.55
CA THR A 42 9.44 -2.40 16.72
C THR A 42 10.43 -3.51 17.12
N GLU A 43 11.41 -3.21 17.97
CA GLU A 43 12.25 -4.23 18.63
C GLU A 43 11.49 -4.98 19.73
N ARG A 44 10.44 -4.37 20.30
CA ARG A 44 9.72 -4.87 21.47
C ARG A 44 8.30 -5.31 21.15
N THR A 45 7.85 -5.06 19.93
CA THR A 45 6.48 -5.30 19.48
C THR A 45 6.50 -5.74 18.02
N ASP A 46 5.42 -6.37 17.58
CA ASP A 46 5.13 -6.68 16.17
C ASP A 46 4.56 -5.46 15.41
N ALA A 47 4.59 -4.27 16.00
CA ALA A 47 4.12 -3.06 15.37
C ALA A 47 4.94 -2.73 14.11
N ILE A 48 4.29 -2.07 13.17
CA ILE A 48 4.91 -1.50 11.99
C ILE A 48 4.97 0.01 12.19
N ALA A 49 6.17 0.58 12.16
CA ALA A 49 6.37 2.01 12.37
C ALA A 49 6.72 2.71 11.06
N VAL A 50 5.94 3.74 10.71
CA VAL A 50 6.24 4.63 9.58
C VAL A 50 6.83 5.93 10.13
N VAL A 51 7.94 6.37 9.55
CA VAL A 51 8.66 7.58 9.97
C VAL A 51 8.88 8.50 8.78
N VAL A 52 8.58 9.79 8.96
CA VAL A 52 8.99 10.84 8.04
C VAL A 52 10.08 11.66 8.72
N SER A 53 11.24 11.74 8.07
CA SER A 53 12.37 12.54 8.51
C SER A 53 11.99 14.02 8.52
N GLU A 54 12.23 14.70 9.65
CA GLU A 54 12.03 16.15 9.76
C GLU A 54 13.08 16.93 8.96
N GLU A 55 14.29 16.38 8.85
CA GLU A 55 15.41 17.04 8.18
C GLU A 55 15.32 16.92 6.66
N THR A 56 14.89 15.75 6.15
CA THR A 56 14.96 15.43 4.71
C THR A 56 13.61 15.20 4.06
N GLY A 57 12.53 15.05 4.84
CA GLY A 57 11.21 14.63 4.34
C GLY A 57 11.17 13.16 3.88
N GLY A 58 12.28 12.41 3.97
CA GLY A 58 12.35 11.02 3.54
C GLY A 58 11.45 10.10 4.36
N ILE A 59 10.77 9.17 3.67
CA ILE A 59 9.88 8.17 4.28
C ILE A 59 10.68 6.91 4.60
N SER A 60 10.47 6.37 5.79
CA SER A 60 11.06 5.12 6.24
C SER A 60 10.00 4.22 6.87
N ILE A 61 10.19 2.90 6.73
CA ILE A 61 9.40 1.88 7.44
C ILE A 61 10.32 1.11 8.36
N CYS A 62 9.88 0.86 9.59
CA CYS A 62 10.57 0.03 10.55
C CYS A 62 9.68 -1.16 10.93
N GLU A 63 10.28 -2.35 10.92
CA GLU A 63 9.64 -3.61 11.33
C GLU A 63 10.70 -4.49 11.99
N ASN A 64 10.38 -5.13 13.11
CA ASN A 64 11.27 -6.04 13.82
C ASN A 64 12.66 -5.41 14.11
N GLY A 65 12.71 -4.11 14.41
CA GLY A 65 13.94 -3.36 14.65
C GLY A 65 14.79 -3.07 13.41
N VAL A 66 14.33 -3.45 12.21
CA VAL A 66 15.01 -3.17 10.94
C VAL A 66 14.37 -1.94 10.29
N LEU A 67 15.18 -0.93 10.00
CA LEU A 67 14.74 0.33 9.41
C LEU A 67 15.10 0.40 7.92
N GLN A 68 14.07 0.42 7.07
CA GLN A 68 14.18 0.64 5.63
C GLN A 68 14.01 2.14 5.34
N ARG A 69 15.06 2.81 4.86
CA ARG A 69 15.12 4.28 4.69
C ARG A 69 14.90 4.74 3.27
N ASN A 70 14.52 6.02 3.14
CA ASN A 70 14.47 6.76 1.87
C ASN A 70 13.62 6.05 0.81
N LEU A 71 12.47 5.52 1.24
CA LEU A 71 11.51 4.90 0.35
C LEU A 71 10.91 5.95 -0.58
N THR A 72 10.85 5.61 -1.85
CA THR A 72 9.99 6.32 -2.81
C THR A 72 8.52 6.07 -2.48
N GLU A 73 7.62 6.93 -2.97
CA GLU A 73 6.18 6.74 -2.79
C GLU A 73 5.72 5.36 -3.28
N LYS A 74 6.24 4.92 -4.44
CA LYS A 74 5.95 3.62 -5.02
C LYS A 74 6.36 2.49 -4.06
N GLN A 75 7.60 2.49 -3.59
CA GLN A 75 8.11 1.46 -2.68
C GLN A 75 7.34 1.45 -1.35
N PHE A 76 7.02 2.63 -0.81
CA PHE A 76 6.21 2.75 0.40
C PHE A 76 4.83 2.12 0.23
N ARG A 77 4.14 2.43 -0.89
CA ARG A 77 2.81 1.91 -1.18
C ARG A 77 2.82 0.39 -1.36
N GLU A 78 3.78 -0.13 -2.12
CA GLU A 78 3.97 -1.57 -2.33
C GLU A 78 4.19 -2.25 -0.97
N ARG A 79 5.11 -1.72 -0.16
CA ARG A 79 5.45 -2.30 1.14
C ARG A 79 4.30 -2.31 2.14
N ILE A 80 3.55 -1.22 2.26
CA ILE A 80 2.38 -1.15 3.16
C ILE A 80 1.27 -2.09 2.67
N SER A 81 1.07 -2.20 1.35
CA SER A 81 0.09 -3.13 0.77
C SER A 81 0.47 -4.58 1.07
N GLU A 82 1.75 -4.94 0.95
CA GLU A 82 2.23 -6.27 1.29
C GLU A 82 2.00 -6.62 2.77
N ILE A 83 2.22 -5.66 3.67
CA ILE A 83 2.08 -5.84 5.11
C ILE A 83 0.61 -6.02 5.52
N PHE A 84 -0.29 -5.15 5.05
CA PHE A 84 -1.66 -5.06 5.57
C PHE A 84 -2.74 -5.63 4.65
N ILE A 85 -2.46 -5.78 3.35
CA ILE A 85 -3.44 -6.14 2.31
C ILE A 85 -3.09 -7.50 1.72
N SER A 86 -2.43 -8.39 2.47
CA SER A 86 -2.17 -9.77 2.03
C SER A 86 -3.43 -10.67 2.05
N GLY A 87 -4.54 -10.18 1.50
CA GLY A 87 -5.44 -10.98 0.68
C GLY A 87 -5.10 -10.68 -0.77
N LYS A 88 -4.76 -11.70 -1.57
CA LYS A 88 -4.40 -11.56 -3.00
C LYS A 88 -5.32 -10.52 -3.67
N PRO A 89 -4.81 -9.57 -4.47
CA PRO A 89 -5.67 -8.74 -5.29
C PRO A 89 -6.43 -9.69 -6.21
N THR A 90 -7.74 -9.84 -5.98
CA THR A 90 -8.63 -10.34 -7.00
C THR A 90 -8.53 -9.31 -8.12
N HIS A 91 -7.77 -9.64 -9.16
CA HIS A 91 -7.98 -9.00 -10.45
C HIS A 91 -9.42 -9.37 -10.82
N GLU A 92 -10.37 -8.54 -10.43
CA GLU A 92 -11.61 -8.41 -11.17
C GLU A 92 -11.17 -7.98 -12.56
N THR A 93 -11.08 -8.96 -13.45
CA THR A 93 -10.99 -8.74 -14.87
C THR A 93 -12.07 -7.73 -15.21
N GLU A 94 -11.68 -6.55 -15.69
CA GLU A 94 -12.57 -5.66 -16.40
C GLU A 94 -13.19 -6.50 -17.52
N SER A 95 -14.40 -7.01 -17.30
CA SER A 95 -15.23 -7.54 -18.37
C SER A 95 -15.65 -6.33 -19.17
N GLY A 96 -14.80 -5.93 -20.11
CA GLY A 96 -15.14 -5.01 -21.17
C GLY A 96 -16.40 -5.52 -21.83
N THR A 97 -17.50 -4.80 -21.62
CA THR A 97 -18.77 -5.03 -22.27
C THR A 97 -18.59 -4.78 -23.78
N GLN A 98 -18.17 -5.79 -24.54
CA GLN A 98 -18.24 -5.74 -26.00
C GLN A 98 -19.59 -6.29 -26.44
N LEU A 99 -20.61 -5.42 -26.35
CA LEU A 99 -21.83 -5.56 -27.13
C LEU A 99 -21.49 -5.15 -28.56
N ASP A 100 -21.25 -6.13 -29.43
CA ASP A 100 -21.45 -5.93 -30.87
C ASP A 100 -22.36 -7.03 -31.41
N ARG A 101 -23.54 -6.57 -31.83
CA ARG A 101 -24.57 -7.34 -32.50
C ARG A 101 -24.14 -7.53 -33.95
N GLN A 102 -24.10 -8.76 -34.42
CA GLN A 102 -24.37 -9.13 -35.82
C GLN A 102 -24.46 -10.66 -35.95
N GLY A 103 -25.66 -11.19 -35.68
CA GLY A 103 -26.07 -12.46 -36.27
C GLY A 103 -26.55 -12.21 -37.70
N PRO A 104 -26.46 -13.18 -38.63
CA PRO A 104 -26.86 -12.98 -40.02
C PRO A 104 -28.36 -12.72 -40.11
N VAL A 105 -28.75 -11.61 -40.75
CA VAL A 105 -30.14 -11.38 -41.13
C VAL A 105 -30.41 -12.23 -42.38
N PRO A 106 -31.36 -13.18 -42.38
CA PRO A 106 -31.72 -13.88 -43.60
C PRO A 106 -32.44 -12.91 -44.56
N PRO A 107 -32.08 -12.86 -45.85
CA PRO A 107 -32.86 -12.06 -46.79
C PRO A 107 -34.23 -12.71 -47.01
N ALA A 108 -35.26 -11.87 -46.91
CA ALA A 108 -36.64 -12.21 -47.25
C ALA A 108 -36.73 -12.63 -48.72
N GLY A 109 -37.48 -13.71 -48.97
CA GLY A 109 -37.78 -14.16 -50.32
C GLY A 109 -38.58 -13.09 -51.08
N ASP A 110 -38.19 -12.87 -52.32
CA ASP A 110 -39.04 -12.23 -53.32
C ASP A 110 -39.25 -13.25 -54.45
N SER A 111 -40.53 -13.51 -54.69
CA SER A 111 -41.08 -14.33 -55.75
C SER A 111 -40.97 -13.58 -57.07
N ASP A 112 -40.47 -14.27 -58.09
CA ASP A 112 -40.95 -14.25 -59.48
C ASP A 112 -39.77 -14.49 -60.44
N LEU A 113 -39.87 -15.54 -61.28
CA LEU A 113 -39.70 -15.48 -62.74
C LEU A 113 -39.63 -16.89 -63.38
N VAL A 114 -40.73 -17.18 -64.09
CA VAL A 114 -40.87 -17.90 -65.38
C VAL A 114 -40.70 -19.43 -65.47
N SER A 115 -41.73 -20.00 -66.10
CA SER A 115 -42.00 -21.36 -66.54
C SER A 115 -41.13 -21.87 -67.69
N ASP A 116 -41.00 -23.19 -67.79
CA ASP A 116 -41.16 -24.00 -69.01
C ASP A 116 -41.90 -25.30 -68.67
#